data_AF-A0A246S921-F1
#
_entry.id   AF-A0A246S921-F1
#
_cell.length_a   1.000
_cell.length_b   1.000
_cell.length_c   1.000
_cell.angle_alpha   90.00
_cell.angle_beta   90.00
_cell.angle_gamma   90.00
#
_symmetry.space_group_name_H-M   'P 1'
#
loop_
_entity.id
_entity.type
_entity.pdbx_description
1 polymer ?
#
loop_
_entity_poly.entity_id
_entity_poly.type
_entity_poly.pdbx_seq_one_letter_code
_entity_poly.pdbx_strand_id
1 'polypeptide(L)'
;MRLKLVTATSLLALCLFTTAESAEINQDGANAVKETLTKLLPEELAKSGLITVNPAGTRYEVIYDLAKLLAKADPATLTINGLTPFSMFTTPLDSGLWNIEGDNNFNVSGHFKGPDQKPTDFTYSIASLVYTGVFDPAISYLRSGTFAAKDIKLSSKSETEEVHATIASMDQKLSSADSAGGNGRVDFVGTGSMSGFVEQVSGLQMPPVEIRADSVDVEAKVNGLPAKQIREMVFFVLGHLDQDQLSPAESDKIKGIVKEAFPLLTSFSETIGVNNLIVSSEMGKGGAKAFGYNLAIDGPSDAVRFGFGFNAQEISLDTPLMPANYATFMPTDFDFQLALPNLDFASLGDTLMTFDFNDKAPEKTGEEMGKKLFRDGLLTVEFPKISAKSGVYDVDVTGKIEGRVDTEKDYSMEATILARDLDKTIAAVQELAKTDPDLNQVSFGIMMVKGFAKTDPDGRSRWDISIGRDGAISVNGQVVKEADPQP
;
A
#
# COMPACT_ATOMS: atom_id res chain seq x y z
N MET A 1 -3.86 -12.97 6.50
CA MET A 1 -5.14 -13.15 5.78
C MET A 1 -5.95 -11.85 5.66
N ARG A 2 -5.76 -10.88 6.57
CA ARG A 2 -6.56 -9.64 6.68
C ARG A 2 -6.38 -8.61 5.54
N LEU A 3 -5.21 -8.52 4.89
CA LEU A 3 -5.03 -7.68 3.69
C LEU A 3 -5.53 -8.31 2.38
N LYS A 4 -5.86 -9.62 2.37
CA LYS A 4 -6.21 -10.34 1.13
C LYS A 4 -7.66 -10.12 0.68
N LEU A 5 -8.53 -9.57 1.55
CA LEU A 5 -9.93 -9.32 1.23
C LEU A 5 -10.12 -8.06 0.38
N VAL A 6 -9.32 -7.00 0.60
CA VAL A 6 -9.33 -5.79 -0.24
C VAL A 6 -8.78 -6.10 -1.64
N THR A 7 -7.84 -7.05 -1.75
CA THR A 7 -7.35 -7.58 -3.04
C THR A 7 -8.42 -8.38 -3.79
N ALA A 8 -9.41 -8.97 -3.09
CA ALA A 8 -10.47 -9.75 -3.73
C ALA A 8 -11.44 -8.88 -4.52
N THR A 9 -11.66 -7.62 -4.10
CA THR A 9 -12.45 -6.65 -4.87
C THR A 9 -11.69 -6.17 -6.11
N SER A 10 -10.36 -6.09 -6.04
CA SER A 10 -9.50 -5.80 -7.19
C SER A 10 -9.44 -6.94 -8.22
N LEU A 11 -9.69 -8.18 -7.81
CA LEU A 11 -9.70 -9.34 -8.72
C LEU A 11 -10.87 -9.32 -9.72
N LEU A 12 -12.00 -8.69 -9.38
CA LEU A 12 -13.13 -8.51 -10.31
C LEU A 12 -12.81 -7.54 -11.45
N ALA A 13 -11.74 -6.74 -11.34
CA ALA A 13 -11.28 -5.83 -12.40
C ALA A 13 -10.20 -6.43 -13.33
N LEU A 14 -9.71 -7.66 -13.06
CA LEU A 14 -8.66 -8.33 -13.85
C LEU A 14 -9.19 -9.47 -14.73
N CYS A 15 -10.48 -9.47 -15.08
CA CYS A 15 -10.93 -10.26 -16.22
C CYS A 15 -10.25 -9.70 -17.48
N LEU A 16 -9.16 -10.37 -17.87
CA LEU A 16 -8.36 -10.13 -19.06
C LEU A 16 -9.27 -10.25 -20.29
N PHE A 17 -9.93 -9.16 -20.67
CA PHE A 17 -10.46 -9.02 -22.01
C PHE A 17 -9.23 -8.94 -22.93
N THR A 18 -8.97 -10.02 -23.67
CA THR A 18 -8.18 -9.89 -24.89
C THR A 18 -9.14 -9.55 -26.05
N THR A 19 -8.70 -9.35 -27.27
CA THR A 19 -9.53 -8.77 -28.34
C THR A 19 -10.62 -9.71 -28.86
N ALA A 20 -11.79 -9.16 -29.16
CA ALA A 20 -12.49 -9.49 -30.40
C ALA A 20 -12.55 -8.18 -31.20
N GLU A 21 -11.70 -7.99 -32.22
CA GLU A 21 -11.80 -6.80 -33.06
C GLU A 21 -13.11 -6.86 -33.86
N SER A 22 -13.90 -5.79 -33.85
CA SER A 22 -15.13 -5.62 -34.66
C SER A 22 -16.13 -6.77 -34.58
N ALA A 23 -16.43 -7.25 -33.36
CA ALA A 23 -17.46 -8.26 -33.21
C ALA A 23 -18.84 -7.62 -33.52
N GLU A 24 -19.43 -7.99 -34.66
CA GLU A 24 -20.85 -7.72 -34.92
C GLU A 24 -21.67 -8.27 -33.76
N ILE A 25 -22.65 -7.51 -33.26
CA ILE A 25 -23.49 -7.94 -32.14
C ILE A 25 -24.41 -9.07 -32.58
N ASN A 26 -23.88 -10.28 -32.55
CA ASN A 26 -24.50 -11.53 -32.96
C ASN A 26 -23.86 -12.70 -32.19
N GLN A 27 -24.33 -13.92 -32.44
CA GLN A 27 -23.85 -15.09 -31.71
C GLN A 27 -22.38 -15.42 -31.99
N ASP A 28 -21.88 -15.16 -33.19
CA ASP A 28 -20.48 -15.41 -33.54
C ASP A 28 -19.55 -14.45 -32.79
N GLY A 29 -19.93 -13.17 -32.70
CA GLY A 29 -19.22 -12.19 -31.90
C GLY A 29 -19.25 -12.52 -30.40
N ALA A 30 -20.38 -13.01 -29.88
CA ALA A 30 -20.47 -13.48 -28.50
C ALA A 30 -19.54 -14.68 -28.24
N ASN A 31 -19.46 -15.62 -29.19
CA ASN A 31 -18.55 -16.76 -29.11
C ASN A 31 -17.08 -16.31 -29.11
N ALA A 32 -16.73 -15.32 -29.94
CA ALA A 32 -15.38 -14.75 -29.97
C ALA A 32 -15.00 -14.07 -28.65
N VAL A 33 -15.90 -13.28 -28.07
CA VAL A 33 -15.69 -12.65 -26.75
C VAL A 33 -15.52 -13.72 -25.67
N LYS A 34 -16.33 -14.78 -25.69
CA LYS A 34 -16.21 -15.90 -24.76
C LYS A 34 -14.88 -16.63 -24.89
N GLU A 35 -14.46 -16.95 -26.12
CA GLU A 35 -13.20 -17.64 -26.39
C GLU A 35 -12.03 -16.84 -25.81
N THR A 36 -12.02 -15.55 -26.07
CA THR A 36 -11.06 -14.60 -25.52
C THR A 36 -11.03 -14.62 -23.99
N LEU A 37 -12.18 -14.53 -23.32
CA LEU A 37 -12.26 -14.50 -21.85
C LEU A 37 -11.86 -15.83 -21.21
N THR A 38 -11.98 -16.93 -21.95
CA THR A 38 -11.69 -18.29 -21.45
C THR A 38 -10.30 -18.80 -21.84
N LYS A 39 -9.58 -18.07 -22.71
CA LYS A 39 -8.30 -18.48 -23.29
C LYS A 39 -7.21 -18.85 -22.29
N LEU A 40 -7.20 -18.21 -21.12
CA LEU A 40 -6.18 -18.42 -20.08
C LEU A 40 -6.67 -19.29 -18.93
N LEU A 41 -7.92 -19.77 -19.00
CA LEU A 41 -8.45 -20.67 -18.00
C LEU A 41 -7.99 -22.10 -18.29
N PRO A 42 -7.76 -22.93 -17.26
CA PRO A 42 -7.64 -24.37 -17.43
C PRO A 42 -8.81 -24.91 -18.26
N GLU A 43 -8.52 -25.87 -19.15
CA GLU A 43 -9.49 -26.37 -20.13
C GLU A 43 -10.82 -26.82 -19.50
N GLU A 44 -10.75 -27.46 -18.32
CA GLU A 44 -11.93 -27.87 -17.56
C GLU A 44 -12.80 -26.67 -17.14
N LEU A 45 -12.20 -25.59 -16.67
CA LEU A 45 -12.92 -24.38 -16.25
C LEU A 45 -13.47 -23.62 -17.46
N ALA A 46 -12.68 -23.51 -18.55
CA ALA A 46 -13.12 -22.91 -19.81
C ALA A 46 -14.39 -23.58 -20.36
N LYS A 47 -14.51 -24.91 -20.19
CA LYS A 47 -15.65 -25.72 -20.64
C LYS A 47 -16.79 -25.85 -19.61
N SER A 48 -16.58 -25.45 -18.36
CA SER A 48 -17.54 -25.65 -17.26
C SER A 48 -18.83 -24.82 -17.33
N GLY A 49 -18.87 -23.82 -18.22
CA GLY A 49 -19.91 -22.80 -18.24
C GLY A 49 -19.68 -21.67 -17.23
N LEU A 50 -18.50 -21.58 -16.61
CA LEU A 50 -18.10 -20.48 -15.73
C LEU A 50 -18.32 -19.11 -16.37
N ILE A 51 -18.03 -18.98 -17.67
CA ILE A 51 -18.25 -17.75 -18.45
C ILE A 51 -19.21 -18.06 -19.59
N THR A 52 -20.28 -17.29 -19.69
CA THR A 52 -21.18 -17.28 -20.85
C THR A 52 -21.29 -15.88 -21.41
N VAL A 53 -21.45 -15.77 -22.73
CA VAL A 53 -21.58 -14.49 -23.42
C VAL A 53 -22.76 -14.60 -24.38
N ASN A 54 -23.70 -13.67 -24.28
CA ASN A 54 -24.92 -13.66 -25.08
C ASN A 54 -25.08 -12.29 -25.78
N PRO A 55 -25.56 -12.25 -27.02
CA PRO A 55 -25.99 -11.00 -27.63
C PRO A 55 -27.21 -10.44 -26.86
N ALA A 56 -27.18 -9.14 -26.55
CA ALA A 56 -28.21 -8.45 -25.77
C ALA A 56 -28.53 -7.09 -26.41
N GLY A 57 -29.31 -7.08 -27.48
CA GLY A 57 -29.63 -5.85 -28.22
C GLY A 57 -28.41 -5.33 -28.98
N THR A 58 -27.84 -4.20 -28.55
CA THR A 58 -26.67 -3.56 -29.18
C THR A 58 -25.36 -3.80 -28.44
N ARG A 59 -25.35 -4.75 -27.50
CA ARG A 59 -24.22 -5.07 -26.60
C ARG A 59 -24.18 -6.57 -26.35
N TYR A 60 -23.15 -7.05 -25.65
CA TYR A 60 -23.11 -8.40 -25.11
C TYR A 60 -23.36 -8.40 -23.62
N GLU A 61 -24.06 -9.42 -23.13
CA GLU A 61 -24.12 -9.78 -21.72
C GLU A 61 -23.07 -10.85 -21.45
N VAL A 62 -22.18 -10.59 -20.50
CA VAL A 62 -21.19 -11.55 -19.99
C VAL A 62 -21.63 -11.97 -18.59
N ILE A 63 -21.88 -13.27 -18.41
CA ILE A 63 -22.32 -13.84 -17.15
C ILE A 63 -21.24 -14.77 -16.60
N TYR A 64 -20.87 -14.53 -15.35
CA TYR A 64 -19.91 -15.32 -14.58
C TYR A 64 -20.64 -16.16 -13.53
N ASP A 65 -20.67 -17.48 -13.71
CA ASP A 65 -21.21 -18.44 -12.74
C ASP A 65 -20.11 -18.91 -11.79
N LEU A 66 -19.84 -18.10 -10.76
CA LEU A 66 -18.76 -18.34 -9.79
C LEU A 66 -18.93 -19.64 -9.00
N ALA A 67 -20.15 -20.19 -8.92
CA ALA A 67 -20.38 -21.49 -8.28
C ALA A 67 -19.60 -22.62 -8.99
N LYS A 68 -19.30 -22.48 -10.28
CA LYS A 68 -18.47 -23.43 -11.05
C LYS A 68 -17.05 -23.55 -10.51
N LEU A 69 -16.50 -22.51 -9.88
CA LEU A 69 -15.17 -22.56 -9.26
C LEU A 69 -15.14 -23.48 -8.04
N LEU A 70 -16.30 -23.73 -7.41
CA LEU A 70 -16.43 -24.54 -6.20
C LEU A 70 -16.86 -25.98 -6.48
N ALA A 71 -17.01 -26.37 -7.75
CA ALA A 71 -17.54 -27.69 -8.12
C ALA A 71 -16.69 -28.87 -7.58
N LYS A 72 -15.40 -28.64 -7.29
CA LYS A 72 -14.48 -29.63 -6.73
C LYS A 72 -14.16 -29.41 -5.24
N ALA A 73 -14.77 -28.42 -4.60
CA ALA A 73 -14.55 -28.16 -3.18
C ALA A 73 -15.21 -29.28 -2.34
N ASP A 74 -14.49 -29.79 -1.33
CA ASP A 74 -15.08 -30.73 -0.37
C ASP A 74 -16.02 -29.97 0.58
N PRO A 75 -17.35 -30.26 0.58
CA PRO A 75 -18.31 -29.60 1.45
C PRO A 75 -18.00 -29.72 2.95
N ALA A 76 -17.26 -30.77 3.35
CA ALA A 76 -16.83 -30.96 4.73
C ALA A 76 -15.75 -29.95 5.17
N THR A 77 -15.10 -29.27 4.22
CA THR A 77 -14.04 -28.28 4.44
C THR A 77 -14.44 -26.87 4.02
N LEU A 78 -15.30 -26.72 3.01
CA LEU A 78 -15.74 -25.43 2.49
C LEU A 78 -17.15 -25.57 1.92
N THR A 79 -18.07 -24.72 2.37
CA THR A 79 -19.38 -24.54 1.75
C THR A 79 -19.62 -23.06 1.56
N ILE A 80 -20.12 -22.68 0.38
CA ILE A 80 -20.57 -21.31 0.09
C ILE A 80 -21.97 -21.40 -0.50
N ASN A 81 -22.90 -20.66 0.10
CA ASN A 81 -24.29 -20.53 -0.27
C ASN A 81 -24.56 -19.11 -0.78
N GLY A 82 -25.63 -18.93 -1.57
CA GLY A 82 -26.06 -17.61 -2.04
C GLY A 82 -25.26 -17.05 -3.22
N LEU A 83 -24.31 -17.80 -3.78
CA LEU A 83 -23.62 -17.40 -5.00
C LEU A 83 -24.58 -17.36 -6.18
N THR A 84 -24.96 -16.14 -6.58
CA THR A 84 -25.69 -15.88 -7.81
C THR A 84 -24.72 -15.56 -8.95
N PRO A 85 -25.07 -15.89 -10.21
CA PRO A 85 -24.27 -15.45 -11.35
C PRO A 85 -24.11 -13.93 -11.37
N PHE A 86 -22.90 -13.48 -11.66
CA PHE A 86 -22.56 -12.07 -11.79
C PHE A 86 -22.68 -11.68 -13.26
N SER A 87 -23.44 -10.63 -13.58
CA SER A 87 -23.67 -10.21 -14.97
C SER A 87 -23.08 -8.83 -15.24
N MET A 88 -22.51 -8.66 -16.43
CA MET A 88 -22.04 -7.38 -16.91
C MET A 88 -22.37 -7.20 -18.39
N PHE A 89 -22.52 -5.96 -18.82
CA PHE A 89 -22.65 -5.64 -20.23
C PHE A 89 -21.35 -5.09 -20.79
N THR A 90 -21.06 -5.48 -22.02
CA THR A 90 -19.91 -4.97 -22.77
C THR A 90 -20.33 -4.56 -24.18
N THR A 91 -19.91 -3.37 -24.61
CA THR A 91 -20.30 -2.78 -25.90
C THR A 91 -19.04 -2.36 -26.66
N PRO A 92 -18.78 -2.91 -27.86
CA PRO A 92 -17.66 -2.47 -28.68
C PRO A 92 -17.91 -1.04 -29.19
N LEU A 93 -16.83 -0.26 -29.28
CA LEU A 93 -16.83 1.10 -29.81
C LEU A 93 -16.08 1.16 -31.14
N ASP A 94 -16.42 2.12 -31.99
CA ASP A 94 -15.76 2.34 -33.29
C ASP A 94 -14.25 2.59 -33.16
N SER A 95 -13.79 3.06 -31.99
CA SER A 95 -12.38 3.27 -31.68
C SER A 95 -11.60 1.99 -31.33
N GLY A 96 -12.25 0.82 -31.32
CA GLY A 96 -11.67 -0.45 -30.85
C GLY A 96 -11.67 -0.63 -29.32
N LEU A 97 -12.19 0.37 -28.59
CA LEU A 97 -12.39 0.32 -27.14
C LEU A 97 -13.73 -0.35 -26.81
N TRP A 98 -13.94 -0.67 -25.54
CA TRP A 98 -15.15 -1.36 -25.08
C TRP A 98 -15.74 -0.65 -23.87
N ASN A 99 -17.01 -0.25 -23.94
CA ASN A 99 -17.72 0.16 -22.74
C ASN A 99 -18.07 -1.07 -21.92
N ILE A 100 -17.81 -1.02 -20.62
CA ILE A 100 -18.26 -2.02 -19.65
C ILE A 100 -19.18 -1.37 -18.64
N GLU A 101 -20.23 -2.08 -18.24
CA GLU A 101 -21.15 -1.62 -17.20
C GLU A 101 -21.77 -2.80 -16.45
N GLY A 102 -22.12 -2.58 -15.19
CA GLY A 102 -22.84 -3.57 -14.40
C GLY A 102 -23.47 -2.98 -13.17
N ASP A 103 -24.50 -3.68 -12.70
CA ASP A 103 -25.21 -3.41 -11.46
C ASP A 103 -25.50 -4.76 -10.83
N ASN A 104 -24.75 -5.06 -9.79
CA ASN A 104 -24.76 -6.36 -9.14
C ASN A 104 -24.93 -6.19 -7.64
N ASN A 105 -25.23 -7.30 -6.99
CA ASN A 105 -25.16 -7.42 -5.54
C ASN A 105 -24.50 -8.75 -5.21
N PHE A 106 -24.02 -8.86 -3.97
CA PHE A 106 -23.50 -10.12 -3.44
C PHE A 106 -24.16 -10.36 -2.09
N ASN A 107 -24.56 -11.60 -1.85
CA ASN A 107 -25.01 -12.02 -0.53
C ASN A 107 -24.71 -13.51 -0.37
N VAL A 108 -23.56 -13.79 0.21
CA VAL A 108 -23.07 -15.15 0.40
C VAL A 108 -22.90 -15.46 1.88
N SER A 109 -23.10 -16.72 2.20
CA SER A 109 -22.81 -17.25 3.54
C SER A 109 -22.22 -18.63 3.42
N GLY A 110 -21.52 -19.08 4.44
CA GLY A 110 -20.89 -20.39 4.36
C GLY A 110 -20.10 -20.72 5.60
N HIS A 111 -19.35 -21.81 5.47
CA HIS A 111 -18.38 -22.22 6.47
C HIS A 111 -17.11 -22.70 5.78
N PHE A 112 -15.98 -22.54 6.46
CA PHE A 112 -14.72 -23.15 6.05
C PHE A 112 -13.98 -23.73 7.26
N LYS A 113 -13.08 -24.68 7.01
CA LYS A 113 -12.15 -25.19 8.04
C LYS A 113 -10.76 -24.61 7.81
N GLY A 114 -10.21 -24.01 8.87
CA GLY A 114 -8.83 -23.54 8.89
C GLY A 114 -7.82 -24.69 8.99
N PRO A 115 -6.51 -24.37 9.04
CA PRO A 115 -5.45 -25.35 9.29
C PRO A 115 -5.64 -26.16 10.59
N ASP A 116 -6.31 -25.57 11.58
CA ASP A 116 -6.68 -26.19 12.85
C ASP A 116 -7.89 -27.14 12.76
N GLN A 117 -8.45 -27.34 11.56
CA GLN A 117 -9.62 -28.17 11.27
C GLN A 117 -10.91 -27.73 11.96
N LYS A 118 -10.94 -26.53 12.55
CA LYS A 118 -12.12 -25.98 13.21
C LYS A 118 -12.99 -25.22 12.22
N PRO A 119 -14.32 -25.35 12.31
CA PRO A 119 -15.23 -24.62 11.45
C PRO A 119 -15.22 -23.12 11.80
N THR A 120 -15.30 -22.30 10.77
CA THR A 120 -15.57 -20.87 10.86
C THR A 120 -16.72 -20.55 9.92
N ASP A 121 -17.82 -20.06 10.48
CA ASP A 121 -18.95 -19.56 9.73
C ASP A 121 -18.67 -18.13 9.25
N PHE A 122 -19.23 -17.76 8.09
CA PHE A 122 -19.12 -16.40 7.59
C PHE A 122 -20.36 -15.96 6.82
N THR A 123 -20.57 -14.64 6.80
CA THR A 123 -21.48 -13.98 5.86
C THR A 123 -20.76 -12.82 5.20
N TYR A 124 -20.98 -12.61 3.92
CA TYR A 124 -20.48 -11.46 3.19
C TYR A 124 -21.56 -10.93 2.25
N SER A 125 -21.86 -9.64 2.35
CA SER A 125 -22.85 -9.01 1.48
C SER A 125 -22.40 -7.64 0.97
N ILE A 126 -22.80 -7.32 -0.25
CA ILE A 126 -22.77 -5.99 -0.85
C ILE A 126 -24.18 -5.76 -1.41
N ALA A 127 -24.92 -4.79 -0.89
CA ALA A 127 -26.30 -4.58 -1.31
C ALA A 127 -26.41 -4.01 -2.74
N SER A 128 -25.43 -3.20 -3.14
CA SER A 128 -25.33 -2.64 -4.48
C SER A 128 -23.86 -2.45 -4.85
N LEU A 129 -23.51 -2.90 -6.06
CA LEU A 129 -22.21 -2.75 -6.70
C LEU A 129 -22.47 -2.29 -8.14
N VAL A 130 -22.31 -0.99 -8.38
CA VAL A 130 -22.51 -0.36 -9.68
C VAL A 130 -21.17 0.05 -10.24
N TYR A 131 -20.92 -0.24 -11.51
CA TYR A 131 -19.70 0.19 -12.18
C TYR A 131 -19.91 0.47 -13.64
N THR A 132 -19.11 1.39 -14.15
CA THR A 132 -18.97 1.69 -15.58
C THR A 132 -17.50 1.91 -15.91
N GLY A 133 -17.11 1.67 -17.15
CA GLY A 133 -15.75 1.93 -17.58
C GLY A 133 -15.55 1.79 -19.08
N VAL A 134 -14.38 2.23 -19.54
CA VAL A 134 -13.92 2.08 -20.91
C VAL A 134 -12.69 1.20 -20.89
N PHE A 135 -12.82 -0.01 -21.39
CA PHE A 135 -11.75 -0.98 -21.52
C PHE A 135 -10.98 -0.81 -22.83
N ASP A 136 -9.66 -0.87 -22.74
CA ASP A 136 -8.75 -0.84 -23.89
C ASP A 136 -8.02 -2.19 -24.02
N PRO A 137 -8.36 -2.98 -25.05
CA PRO A 137 -7.68 -4.24 -25.33
C PRO A 137 -6.18 -4.12 -25.60
N ALA A 138 -5.69 -2.97 -26.05
CA ALA A 138 -4.26 -2.78 -26.33
C ALA A 138 -3.41 -2.84 -25.06
N ILE A 139 -3.93 -2.33 -23.94
CA ILE A 139 -3.27 -2.33 -22.63
C ILE A 139 -3.87 -3.36 -21.66
N SER A 140 -4.91 -4.08 -22.09
CA SER A 140 -5.69 -5.03 -21.29
C SER A 140 -6.17 -4.45 -19.95
N TYR A 141 -6.57 -3.17 -19.97
CA TYR A 141 -6.98 -2.44 -18.78
C TYR A 141 -7.91 -1.27 -19.13
N LEU A 142 -8.40 -0.54 -18.13
CA LEU A 142 -9.34 0.55 -18.31
C LEU A 142 -8.66 1.89 -18.63
N ARG A 143 -9.23 2.61 -19.61
CA ARG A 143 -8.99 4.04 -19.89
C ARG A 143 -9.75 4.94 -18.94
N SER A 144 -10.92 4.49 -18.48
CA SER A 144 -11.66 5.13 -17.40
C SER A 144 -12.54 4.14 -16.67
N GLY A 145 -12.87 4.42 -15.42
CA GLY A 145 -13.79 3.62 -14.63
C GLY A 145 -14.40 4.42 -13.48
N THR A 146 -15.65 4.13 -13.17
CA THR A 146 -16.33 4.58 -11.94
C THR A 146 -16.93 3.35 -11.27
N PHE A 147 -16.69 3.18 -9.98
CA PHE A 147 -17.16 2.04 -9.20
C PHE A 147 -17.78 2.54 -7.91
N ALA A 148 -18.95 2.04 -7.56
CA ALA A 148 -19.64 2.40 -6.34
C ALA A 148 -20.19 1.13 -5.67
N ALA A 149 -19.98 1.00 -4.36
CA ALA A 149 -20.53 -0.09 -3.55
C ALA A 149 -21.26 0.49 -2.33
N LYS A 150 -22.34 -0.17 -1.90
CA LYS A 150 -23.15 0.25 -0.74
C LYS A 150 -23.49 -0.92 0.17
N ASP A 151 -23.62 -0.59 1.46
CA ASP A 151 -24.00 -1.51 2.54
C ASP A 151 -23.19 -2.81 2.51
N ILE A 152 -21.87 -2.68 2.54
CA ILE A 152 -20.97 -3.82 2.61
C ILE A 152 -20.97 -4.33 4.05
N LYS A 153 -21.18 -5.64 4.23
CA LYS A 153 -21.18 -6.29 5.53
C LYS A 153 -20.40 -7.58 5.48
N LEU A 154 -19.59 -7.80 6.49
CA LEU A 154 -18.86 -9.03 6.73
C LEU A 154 -19.17 -9.48 8.16
N SER A 155 -19.46 -10.75 8.34
CA SER A 155 -19.36 -11.39 9.66
C SER A 155 -18.58 -12.68 9.53
N SER A 156 -17.79 -13.01 10.55
CA SER A 156 -17.21 -14.33 10.70
C SER A 156 -17.24 -14.77 12.15
N LYS A 157 -17.43 -16.07 12.36
CA LYS A 157 -17.51 -16.65 13.68
C LYS A 157 -16.84 -18.01 13.71
N SER A 158 -15.85 -18.14 14.56
CA SER A 158 -15.19 -19.40 14.92
C SER A 158 -15.53 -19.76 16.37
N GLU A 159 -14.98 -20.87 16.86
CA GLU A 159 -15.10 -21.21 18.29
C GLU A 159 -14.46 -20.16 19.22
N THR A 160 -13.43 -19.44 18.75
CA THR A 160 -12.58 -18.61 19.60
C THR A 160 -12.70 -17.12 19.34
N GLU A 161 -13.15 -16.74 18.14
CA GLU A 161 -13.16 -15.36 17.64
C GLU A 161 -14.42 -15.09 16.82
N GLU A 162 -14.97 -13.89 16.97
CA GLU A 162 -16.09 -13.35 16.21
C GLU A 162 -15.71 -11.95 15.69
N VAL A 163 -15.94 -11.72 14.39
CA VAL A 163 -15.64 -10.47 13.70
C VAL A 163 -16.89 -9.98 12.97
N HIS A 164 -17.22 -8.70 13.12
CA HIS A 164 -18.24 -8.01 12.34
C HIS A 164 -17.63 -6.76 11.72
N ALA A 165 -17.81 -6.55 10.42
CA ALA A 165 -17.38 -5.33 9.77
C ALA A 165 -18.47 -4.79 8.84
N THR A 166 -18.61 -3.47 8.81
CA THR A 166 -19.55 -2.76 7.94
C THR A 166 -18.88 -1.57 7.29
N ILE A 167 -19.26 -1.31 6.04
CA ILE A 167 -18.91 -0.11 5.30
C ILE A 167 -20.19 0.42 4.66
N ALA A 168 -20.52 1.69 4.89
CA ALA A 168 -21.74 2.29 4.39
C ALA A 168 -21.68 2.50 2.87
N SER A 169 -20.59 3.09 2.38
CA SER A 169 -20.34 3.25 0.95
C SER A 169 -18.87 3.22 0.59
N MET A 170 -18.59 2.86 -0.66
CA MET A 170 -17.31 3.06 -1.32
C MET A 170 -17.55 3.65 -2.71
N ASP A 171 -16.75 4.63 -3.10
CA ASP A 171 -16.75 5.23 -4.42
C ASP A 171 -15.32 5.28 -4.94
N GLN A 172 -15.08 4.85 -6.17
CA GLN A 172 -13.76 4.85 -6.81
C GLN A 172 -13.86 5.37 -8.23
N LYS A 173 -12.81 6.07 -8.67
CA LYS A 173 -12.62 6.49 -10.05
C LYS A 173 -11.22 6.12 -10.51
N LEU A 174 -11.13 5.73 -11.76
CA LEU A 174 -9.89 5.41 -12.46
C LEU A 174 -9.88 6.18 -13.78
N SER A 175 -8.71 6.69 -14.15
CA SER A 175 -8.44 7.18 -15.49
C SER A 175 -7.05 6.75 -15.91
N SER A 176 -6.88 6.52 -17.21
CA SER A 176 -5.57 6.27 -17.79
C SER A 176 -5.42 6.92 -19.16
N ALA A 177 -4.19 7.32 -19.47
CA ALA A 177 -3.85 7.99 -20.71
C ALA A 177 -2.48 7.52 -21.19
N ASP A 178 -2.22 7.60 -22.49
CA ASP A 178 -0.88 7.35 -23.00
C ASP A 178 0.08 8.38 -22.41
N SER A 179 1.21 7.89 -21.90
CA SER A 179 2.21 8.73 -21.25
C SER A 179 2.87 9.64 -22.28
N ALA A 180 3.19 10.88 -21.87
CA ALA A 180 3.89 11.84 -22.73
C ALA A 180 5.26 11.32 -23.21
N GLY A 181 5.86 10.36 -22.49
CA GLY A 181 7.12 9.71 -22.86
C GLY A 181 7.05 8.75 -24.06
N GLY A 182 5.84 8.43 -24.55
CA GLY A 182 5.64 7.53 -25.69
C GLY A 182 5.91 6.04 -25.37
N ASN A 183 6.22 5.25 -26.42
CA ASN A 183 6.61 3.83 -26.34
C ASN A 183 5.57 2.88 -25.70
N GLY A 184 4.28 3.17 -25.82
CA GLY A 184 3.21 2.30 -25.28
C GLY A 184 3.13 2.31 -23.76
N ARG A 185 3.69 3.33 -23.10
CA ARG A 185 3.59 3.54 -21.66
C ARG A 185 2.33 4.30 -21.31
N VAL A 186 1.77 4.03 -20.13
CA VAL A 186 0.46 4.53 -19.71
C VAL A 186 0.57 5.19 -18.34
N ASP A 187 -0.05 6.35 -18.20
CA ASP A 187 -0.24 7.03 -16.93
C ASP A 187 -1.61 6.66 -16.34
N PHE A 188 -1.67 6.40 -15.04
CA PHE A 188 -2.88 6.04 -14.28
C PHE A 188 -3.11 7.03 -13.16
N VAL A 189 -4.38 7.40 -12.96
CA VAL A 189 -4.83 8.15 -11.78
C VAL A 189 -6.05 7.42 -11.21
N GLY A 190 -5.95 7.05 -9.94
CA GLY A 190 -7.02 6.45 -9.14
C GLY A 190 -7.39 7.34 -7.97
N THR A 191 -8.68 7.49 -7.71
CA THR A 191 -9.21 8.12 -6.49
C THR A 191 -10.25 7.22 -5.87
N GLY A 192 -10.33 7.19 -4.55
CA GLY A 192 -11.27 6.38 -3.81
C GLY A 192 -11.72 7.08 -2.54
N SER A 193 -12.96 6.84 -2.13
CA SER A 193 -13.48 7.21 -0.83
C SER A 193 -14.30 6.06 -0.26
N MET A 194 -14.20 5.87 1.05
CA MET A 194 -14.96 4.91 1.84
C MET A 194 -15.62 5.67 2.99
N SER A 195 -16.86 5.33 3.35
CA SER A 195 -17.57 5.97 4.46
C SER A 195 -18.17 4.96 5.45
N GLY A 196 -18.29 5.40 6.71
CA GLY A 196 -18.97 4.66 7.76
C GLY A 196 -18.34 3.29 8.04
N PHE A 197 -17.01 3.25 8.11
CA PHE A 197 -16.28 2.02 8.43
C PHE A 197 -16.42 1.70 9.92
N VAL A 198 -16.81 0.48 10.23
CA VAL A 198 -16.83 -0.09 11.57
C VAL A 198 -16.37 -1.54 11.49
N GLU A 199 -15.41 -1.93 12.33
CA GLU A 199 -14.99 -3.30 12.56
C GLU A 199 -15.04 -3.59 14.07
N GLN A 200 -15.67 -4.70 14.44
CA GLN A 200 -15.74 -5.19 15.80
C GLN A 200 -15.13 -6.59 15.83
N VAL A 201 -14.16 -6.79 16.73
CA VAL A 201 -13.48 -8.07 16.94
C VAL A 201 -13.65 -8.46 18.40
N SER A 202 -14.00 -9.72 18.65
CA SER A 202 -14.11 -10.26 20.00
C SER A 202 -13.68 -11.72 20.03
N GLY A 203 -13.31 -12.23 21.21
CA GLY A 203 -12.97 -13.63 21.37
C GLY A 203 -13.11 -14.11 22.81
N LEU A 204 -12.95 -15.43 23.03
CA LEU A 204 -13.15 -16.05 24.35
C LEU A 204 -12.29 -15.44 25.47
N GLN A 205 -11.09 -14.96 25.13
CA GLN A 205 -10.14 -14.32 26.06
C GLN A 205 -9.86 -12.86 25.69
N MET A 206 -10.56 -12.33 24.69
CA MET A 206 -10.35 -10.99 24.17
C MET A 206 -11.66 -10.22 24.23
N PRO A 207 -11.80 -9.27 25.17
CA PRO A 207 -12.95 -8.38 25.20
C PRO A 207 -13.16 -7.68 23.85
N PRO A 208 -14.39 -7.29 23.51
CA PRO A 208 -14.68 -6.63 22.25
C PRO A 208 -13.81 -5.38 22.03
N VAL A 209 -13.21 -5.30 20.85
CA VAL A 209 -12.51 -4.13 20.33
C VAL A 209 -13.26 -3.65 19.10
N GLU A 210 -13.61 -2.36 19.09
CA GLU A 210 -14.22 -1.69 17.95
C GLU A 210 -13.22 -0.71 17.33
N ILE A 211 -13.08 -0.77 16.01
CA ILE A 211 -12.35 0.20 15.20
C ILE A 211 -13.36 0.87 14.28
N ARG A 212 -13.38 2.19 14.22
CA ARG A 212 -14.25 2.93 13.30
C ARG A 212 -13.54 4.12 12.67
N ALA A 213 -14.00 4.51 11.49
CA ALA A 213 -13.61 5.74 10.82
C ALA A 213 -14.81 6.29 10.04
N ASP A 214 -14.97 7.62 10.06
CA ASP A 214 -16.07 8.27 9.35
C ASP A 214 -15.84 8.21 7.83
N SER A 215 -14.60 8.46 7.40
CA SER A 215 -14.19 8.24 6.02
C SER A 215 -12.74 7.82 5.89
N VAL A 216 -12.44 7.17 4.76
CA VAL A 216 -11.08 6.93 4.26
C VAL A 216 -11.02 7.38 2.82
N ASP A 217 -10.09 8.26 2.50
CA ASP A 217 -9.88 8.82 1.17
C ASP A 217 -8.53 8.36 0.64
N VAL A 218 -8.46 7.96 -0.63
CA VAL A 218 -7.26 7.43 -1.27
C VAL A 218 -7.07 8.13 -2.61
N GLU A 219 -5.84 8.56 -2.89
CA GLU A 219 -5.42 9.00 -4.20
C GLU A 219 -4.14 8.26 -4.59
N ALA A 220 -4.10 7.73 -5.82
CA ALA A 220 -2.93 7.06 -6.35
C ALA A 220 -2.66 7.54 -7.78
N LYS A 221 -1.39 7.73 -8.10
CA LYS A 221 -0.92 8.10 -9.43
C LYS A 221 0.27 7.25 -9.82
N VAL A 222 0.25 6.72 -11.03
CA VAL A 222 1.36 5.98 -11.64
C VAL A 222 1.65 6.64 -12.97
N ASN A 223 2.88 7.05 -13.23
CA ASN A 223 3.27 7.58 -14.54
C ASN A 223 4.21 6.63 -15.25
N GLY A 224 4.02 6.51 -16.55
CA GLY A 224 4.89 5.77 -17.45
C GLY A 224 4.93 4.28 -17.13
N LEU A 225 3.80 3.62 -16.87
CA LEU A 225 3.75 2.16 -16.67
C LEU A 225 3.85 1.42 -18.02
N PRO A 226 4.69 0.39 -18.18
CA PRO A 226 4.83 -0.38 -19.42
C PRO A 226 3.75 -1.48 -19.47
N ALA A 227 2.48 -1.08 -19.54
CA ALA A 227 1.33 -1.98 -19.42
C ALA A 227 1.37 -3.16 -20.40
N LYS A 228 1.82 -2.90 -21.64
CA LYS A 228 2.01 -3.93 -22.67
C LYS A 228 3.03 -4.99 -22.24
N GLN A 229 4.22 -4.57 -21.81
CA GLN A 229 5.28 -5.49 -21.39
C GLN A 229 4.88 -6.27 -20.13
N ILE A 230 4.20 -5.63 -19.18
CA ILE A 230 3.66 -6.32 -17.98
C ILE A 230 2.70 -7.43 -18.40
N ARG A 231 1.78 -7.15 -19.32
CA ARG A 231 0.88 -8.17 -19.87
C ARG A 231 1.64 -9.31 -20.54
N GLU A 232 2.66 -9.00 -21.34
CA GLU A 232 3.48 -10.00 -22.02
C GLU A 232 4.25 -10.88 -21.03
N MET A 233 4.76 -10.31 -19.92
CA MET A 233 5.36 -11.08 -18.83
C MET A 233 4.35 -12.05 -18.20
N VAL A 234 3.13 -11.59 -17.90
CA VAL A 234 2.08 -12.45 -17.33
C VAL A 234 1.74 -13.59 -18.29
N PHE A 235 1.53 -13.31 -19.57
CA PHE A 235 1.23 -14.35 -20.57
C PHE A 235 2.39 -15.31 -20.77
N PHE A 236 3.63 -14.81 -20.69
CA PHE A 236 4.80 -15.68 -20.71
C PHE A 236 4.78 -16.64 -19.53
N VAL A 237 4.66 -16.14 -18.29
CA VAL A 237 4.64 -17.00 -17.09
C VAL A 237 3.50 -18.01 -17.17
N LEU A 238 2.27 -17.59 -17.47
CA LEU A 238 1.11 -18.47 -17.59
C LEU A 238 1.29 -19.56 -18.66
N GLY A 239 1.91 -19.23 -19.80
CA GLY A 239 2.15 -20.16 -20.89
C GLY A 239 3.25 -21.20 -20.61
N HIS A 240 4.03 -21.03 -19.54
CA HIS A 240 5.17 -21.89 -19.22
C HIS A 240 5.11 -22.44 -17.78
N LEU A 241 3.97 -22.35 -17.08
CA LEU A 241 3.82 -22.83 -15.68
C LEU A 241 4.11 -24.32 -15.50
N ASP A 242 3.83 -25.13 -16.51
CA ASP A 242 4.02 -26.59 -16.49
C ASP A 242 5.43 -27.01 -16.96
N GLN A 243 6.31 -26.06 -17.27
CA GLN A 243 7.67 -26.33 -17.71
C GLN A 243 8.65 -26.23 -16.53
N ASP A 244 9.45 -27.27 -16.33
CA ASP A 244 10.48 -27.27 -15.28
C ASP A 244 11.65 -26.31 -15.59
N GLN A 245 11.91 -26.04 -16.88
CA GLN A 245 12.99 -25.19 -17.35
C GLN A 245 12.58 -24.47 -18.64
N LEU A 246 13.06 -23.23 -18.80
CA LEU A 246 12.94 -22.46 -20.02
C LEU A 246 14.04 -22.86 -21.01
N SER A 247 13.70 -23.03 -22.28
CA SER A 247 14.70 -23.14 -23.34
C SER A 247 15.51 -21.82 -23.46
N PRO A 248 16.70 -21.84 -24.08
CA PRO A 248 17.48 -20.62 -24.31
C PRO A 248 16.70 -19.52 -25.03
N ALA A 249 15.88 -19.88 -26.02
CA ALA A 249 15.05 -18.92 -26.76
C ALA A 249 13.93 -18.31 -25.91
N GLU A 250 13.34 -19.10 -25.00
CA GLU A 250 12.32 -18.61 -24.06
C GLU A 250 12.95 -17.71 -22.99
N SER A 251 14.14 -18.06 -22.50
CA SER A 251 14.94 -17.22 -21.58
C SER A 251 15.29 -15.87 -22.22
N ASP A 252 15.78 -15.87 -23.47
CA ASP A 252 16.06 -14.63 -24.21
C ASP A 252 14.81 -13.78 -24.43
N LYS A 253 13.67 -14.43 -24.71
CA LYS A 253 12.39 -13.76 -24.91
C LYS A 253 11.93 -13.03 -23.64
N ILE A 254 11.91 -13.69 -22.48
CA ILE A 254 11.49 -13.04 -21.24
C ILE A 254 12.48 -11.95 -20.82
N LYS A 255 13.80 -12.16 -21.01
CA LYS A 255 14.80 -11.11 -20.79
C LYS A 255 14.53 -9.87 -21.66
N GLY A 256 14.18 -10.08 -22.93
CA GLY A 256 13.79 -9.00 -23.83
C GLY A 256 12.58 -8.20 -23.33
N ILE A 257 11.52 -8.90 -22.91
CA ILE A 257 10.30 -8.26 -22.37
C ILE A 257 10.63 -7.47 -21.10
N VAL A 258 11.40 -8.06 -20.17
CA VAL A 258 11.80 -7.38 -18.93
C VAL A 258 12.65 -6.15 -19.26
N LYS A 259 13.59 -6.25 -20.20
CA LYS A 259 14.45 -5.14 -20.61
C LYS A 259 13.65 -3.96 -21.17
N GLU A 260 12.64 -4.24 -22.00
CA GLU A 260 11.74 -3.20 -22.53
C GLU A 260 10.83 -2.59 -21.45
N ALA A 261 10.55 -3.33 -20.38
CA ALA A 261 9.75 -2.82 -19.28
C ALA A 261 10.52 -1.80 -18.43
N PHE A 262 11.85 -1.89 -18.32
CA PHE A 262 12.64 -1.00 -17.45
C PHE A 262 12.79 0.43 -18.02
N PRO A 263 12.75 1.46 -17.15
CA PRO A 263 12.38 1.40 -15.73
C PRO A 263 10.90 1.04 -15.56
N LEU A 264 10.49 0.29 -14.54
CA LEU A 264 9.10 -0.21 -14.43
C LEU A 264 8.03 0.90 -14.31
N LEU A 265 8.43 2.10 -13.90
CA LEU A 265 7.58 3.30 -13.82
C LEU A 265 8.46 4.54 -13.82
N THR A 266 7.88 5.67 -14.22
CA THR A 266 8.53 6.99 -14.13
C THR A 266 8.29 7.64 -12.77
N SER A 267 7.08 7.50 -12.23
CA SER A 267 6.80 7.89 -10.86
C SER A 267 5.57 7.16 -10.30
N PHE A 268 5.51 7.08 -9.00
CA PHE A 268 4.38 6.57 -8.23
C PHE A 268 4.11 7.54 -7.09
N SER A 269 2.84 7.84 -6.81
CA SER A 269 2.45 8.51 -5.58
C SER A 269 1.15 7.93 -5.05
N GLU A 270 1.06 7.76 -3.74
CA GLU A 270 -0.13 7.31 -3.03
C GLU A 270 -0.32 8.17 -1.79
N THR A 271 -1.54 8.62 -1.55
CA THR A 271 -1.97 9.27 -0.33
C THR A 271 -3.20 8.58 0.22
N ILE A 272 -3.23 8.39 1.53
CA ILE A 272 -4.38 7.85 2.26
C ILE A 272 -4.69 8.81 3.40
N GLY A 273 -5.93 9.28 3.49
CA GLY A 273 -6.45 10.06 4.60
C GLY A 273 -7.53 9.28 5.34
N VAL A 274 -7.49 9.25 6.66
CA VAL A 274 -8.51 8.64 7.52
C VAL A 274 -9.07 9.73 8.42
N ASN A 275 -10.39 9.93 8.35
CA ASN A 275 -11.10 10.92 9.16
C ASN A 275 -11.80 10.24 10.34
N ASN A 276 -11.60 10.82 11.53
CA ASN A 276 -12.18 10.38 12.80
C ASN A 276 -11.91 8.89 13.11
N LEU A 277 -10.63 8.49 13.07
CA LEU A 277 -10.23 7.16 13.48
C LEU A 277 -10.41 7.00 14.99
N ILE A 278 -11.19 6.00 15.40
CA ILE A 278 -11.44 5.68 16.80
C ILE A 278 -11.25 4.19 17.02
N VAL A 279 -10.50 3.84 18.05
CA VAL A 279 -10.38 2.49 18.59
C VAL A 279 -10.98 2.49 20.00
N SER A 280 -11.96 1.64 20.25
CA SER A 280 -12.65 1.51 21.54
C SER A 280 -12.55 0.09 22.07
N SER A 281 -12.29 -0.05 23.36
CA SER A 281 -12.25 -1.34 24.06
C SER A 281 -12.67 -1.13 25.52
N GLU A 282 -12.80 -2.22 26.29
CA GLU A 282 -12.97 -2.13 27.74
C GLU A 282 -11.81 -1.41 28.45
N MET A 283 -10.62 -1.40 27.84
CA MET A 283 -9.43 -0.71 28.37
C MET A 283 -9.39 0.78 28.05
N GLY A 284 -10.38 1.31 27.33
CA GLY A 284 -10.46 2.72 26.99
C GLY A 284 -10.64 2.96 25.50
N LYS A 285 -10.59 4.25 25.15
CA LYS A 285 -10.84 4.78 23.82
C LYS A 285 -9.67 5.64 23.36
N GLY A 286 -9.10 5.34 22.21
CA GLY A 286 -8.07 6.16 21.58
C GLY A 286 -8.40 6.47 20.13
N GLY A 287 -7.69 7.41 19.53
CA GLY A 287 -7.91 7.76 18.13
C GLY A 287 -7.20 9.02 17.69
N ALA A 288 -7.48 9.43 16.45
CA ALA A 288 -7.05 10.68 15.86
C ALA A 288 -8.17 11.22 14.97
N LYS A 289 -8.33 12.54 14.95
CA LYS A 289 -9.33 13.18 14.09
C LYS A 289 -8.95 13.12 12.62
N ALA A 290 -7.66 13.25 12.34
CA ALA A 290 -7.11 13.02 11.01
C ALA A 290 -5.86 12.17 11.14
N PHE A 291 -5.74 11.16 10.29
CA PHE A 291 -4.53 10.38 10.08
C PHE A 291 -4.22 10.37 8.59
N GLY A 292 -2.96 10.61 8.23
CA GLY A 292 -2.50 10.65 6.86
C GLY A 292 -1.32 9.70 6.65
N TYR A 293 -1.26 9.10 5.48
CA TYR A 293 -0.15 8.32 4.96
C TYR A 293 0.17 8.81 3.55
N ASN A 294 1.45 8.89 3.20
CA ASN A 294 1.90 9.20 1.86
C ASN A 294 3.12 8.36 1.46
N LEU A 295 3.15 7.95 0.21
CA LEU A 295 4.24 7.23 -0.42
C LEU A 295 4.51 7.88 -1.78
N ALA A 296 5.77 8.10 -2.12
CA ALA A 296 6.20 8.66 -3.39
C ALA A 296 7.45 7.97 -3.91
N ILE A 297 7.49 7.72 -5.21
CA ILE A 297 8.67 7.26 -5.95
C ILE A 297 8.77 8.14 -7.19
N ASP A 298 9.88 8.84 -7.37
CA ASP A 298 10.08 9.74 -8.50
C ASP A 298 11.57 9.88 -8.86
N GLY A 299 11.86 10.58 -9.95
CA GLY A 299 13.22 10.78 -10.44
C GLY A 299 13.63 9.83 -11.58
N PRO A 300 14.80 10.07 -12.20
CA PRO A 300 15.31 9.21 -13.26
C PRO A 300 15.73 7.85 -12.68
N SER A 301 15.76 6.81 -13.52
CA SER A 301 16.03 5.43 -13.11
C SER A 301 17.38 5.20 -12.42
N ASP A 302 18.33 6.10 -12.63
CA ASP A 302 19.68 6.05 -12.06
C ASP A 302 19.83 6.95 -10.82
N ALA A 303 18.79 7.69 -10.44
CA ALA A 303 18.75 8.51 -9.22
C ALA A 303 17.31 8.65 -8.69
N VAL A 304 16.66 7.51 -8.45
CA VAL A 304 15.29 7.45 -7.94
C VAL A 304 15.25 7.93 -6.49
N ARG A 305 14.22 8.71 -6.17
CA ARG A 305 13.85 9.09 -4.81
C ARG A 305 12.68 8.24 -4.35
N PHE A 306 12.83 7.61 -3.19
CA PHE A 306 11.73 7.02 -2.43
C PHE A 306 11.38 7.94 -1.27
N GLY A 307 10.10 8.29 -1.09
CA GLY A 307 9.61 9.12 0.00
C GLY A 307 8.44 8.46 0.71
N PHE A 308 8.44 8.52 2.04
CA PHE A 308 7.40 7.97 2.90
C PHE A 308 7.05 9.00 3.97
N GLY A 309 5.77 9.12 4.30
CA GLY A 309 5.34 9.92 5.43
C GLY A 309 4.05 9.45 6.06
N PHE A 310 3.88 9.79 7.33
CA PHE A 310 2.60 9.67 8.02
C PHE A 310 2.42 10.82 9.00
N ASN A 311 1.16 11.17 9.25
CA ASN A 311 0.80 12.19 10.22
C ASN A 311 -0.48 11.81 10.97
N ALA A 312 -0.63 12.35 12.17
CA ALA A 312 -1.82 12.21 12.98
C ALA A 312 -2.08 13.53 13.71
N GLN A 313 -3.34 13.97 13.72
CA GLN A 313 -3.78 15.24 14.30
C GLN A 313 -4.92 15.02 15.29
N GLU A 314 -4.95 15.86 16.33
CA GLU A 314 -5.89 15.75 17.44
C GLU A 314 -5.96 14.31 17.99
N ILE A 315 -4.78 13.73 18.23
CA ILE A 315 -4.62 12.41 18.86
C ILE A 315 -5.22 12.48 20.26
N SER A 316 -6.00 11.46 20.61
CA SER A 316 -6.63 11.32 21.92
C SER A 316 -6.48 9.90 22.45
N LEU A 317 -6.32 9.78 23.76
CA LEU A 317 -6.31 8.52 24.48
C LEU A 317 -6.97 8.73 25.84
N ASP A 318 -8.09 8.06 26.04
CA ASP A 318 -8.83 8.00 27.29
C ASP A 318 -8.79 6.56 27.81
N THR A 319 -7.94 6.31 28.80
CA THR A 319 -7.76 4.98 29.39
C THR A 319 -7.47 5.12 30.88
N PRO A 320 -8.07 4.26 31.75
CA PRO A 320 -7.74 4.22 33.17
C PRO A 320 -6.30 3.76 33.43
N LEU A 321 -5.61 3.20 32.42
CA LEU A 321 -4.22 2.75 32.53
C LEU A 321 -3.21 3.92 32.43
N MET A 322 -3.64 5.08 31.92
CA MET A 322 -2.79 6.25 31.78
C MET A 322 -2.84 7.08 33.07
N PRO A 323 -1.74 7.22 33.82
CA PRO A 323 -1.76 8.06 35.01
C PRO A 323 -1.96 9.53 34.62
N ALA A 324 -2.87 10.22 35.33
CA ALA A 324 -3.34 11.55 34.96
C ALA A 324 -2.22 12.61 34.83
N ASN A 325 -1.13 12.45 35.58
CA ASN A 325 0.03 13.34 35.54
C ASN A 325 0.83 13.23 34.22
N TYR A 326 0.80 12.09 33.52
CA TYR A 326 1.48 11.93 32.22
C TYR A 326 0.60 12.32 31.02
N ALA A 327 -0.71 12.51 31.21
CA ALA A 327 -1.65 12.78 30.12
C ALA A 327 -1.26 14.01 29.28
N THR A 328 -0.69 15.06 29.90
CA THR A 328 -0.29 16.27 29.17
C THR A 328 0.93 16.09 28.26
N PHE A 329 1.69 15.00 28.44
CA PHE A 329 2.84 14.64 27.60
C PHE A 329 2.45 13.77 26.41
N MET A 330 1.21 13.30 26.34
CA MET A 330 0.75 12.58 25.16
C MET A 330 0.79 13.51 23.94
N PRO A 331 1.38 13.08 22.81
CA PRO A 331 1.31 13.86 21.59
C PRO A 331 -0.15 14.05 21.17
N THR A 332 -0.53 15.28 20.85
CA THR A 332 -1.78 15.62 20.16
C THR A 332 -1.59 15.64 18.66
N ASP A 333 -0.36 15.89 18.20
CA ASP A 333 -0.02 15.95 16.79
C ASP A 333 1.35 15.29 16.57
N PHE A 334 1.45 14.55 15.47
CA PHE A 334 2.67 13.87 15.05
C PHE A 334 2.78 13.91 13.52
N ASP A 335 3.97 14.16 13.00
CA ASP A 335 4.29 14.14 11.56
C ASP A 335 5.67 13.53 11.39
N PHE A 336 5.79 12.53 10.54
CA PHE A 336 7.05 11.89 10.23
C PHE A 336 7.17 11.74 8.72
N GLN A 337 8.31 12.17 8.20
CA GLN A 337 8.68 12.06 6.80
C GLN A 337 10.10 11.52 6.70
N LEU A 338 10.27 10.56 5.81
CA LEU A 338 11.53 9.91 5.49
C LEU A 338 11.70 9.88 3.98
N ALA A 339 12.93 10.01 3.51
CA ALA A 339 13.23 9.76 2.11
C ALA A 339 14.61 9.13 1.89
N LEU A 340 14.70 8.34 0.82
CA LEU A 340 15.90 7.70 0.32
C LEU A 340 16.14 8.21 -1.11
N PRO A 341 16.96 9.27 -1.30
CA PRO A 341 17.31 9.75 -2.62
C PRO A 341 18.40 8.89 -3.27
N ASN A 342 18.62 9.12 -4.57
CA ASN A 342 19.76 8.59 -5.34
C ASN A 342 19.84 7.07 -5.44
N LEU A 343 18.69 6.38 -5.48
CA LEU A 343 18.63 4.94 -5.70
C LEU A 343 18.86 4.60 -7.19
N ASP A 344 19.83 3.74 -7.47
CA ASP A 344 20.26 3.36 -8.82
C ASP A 344 19.54 2.10 -9.31
N PHE A 345 18.27 2.26 -9.71
CA PHE A 345 17.46 1.16 -10.28
C PHE A 345 17.93 0.75 -11.68
N ALA A 346 18.64 1.61 -12.41
CA ALA A 346 19.25 1.28 -13.69
C ALA A 346 20.30 0.17 -13.52
N SER A 347 21.20 0.31 -12.53
CA SER A 347 22.22 -0.69 -12.21
C SER A 347 21.63 -2.01 -11.73
N LEU A 348 20.52 -1.94 -10.97
CA LEU A 348 19.77 -3.13 -10.57
C LEU A 348 19.18 -3.86 -11.80
N GLY A 349 18.58 -3.10 -12.73
CA GLY A 349 18.05 -3.62 -13.98
C GLY A 349 19.12 -4.32 -14.83
N ASP A 350 20.29 -3.70 -14.99
CA ASP A 350 21.42 -4.30 -15.72
C ASP A 350 21.89 -5.61 -15.09
N THR A 351 21.96 -5.65 -13.75
CA THR A 351 22.33 -6.86 -13.00
C THR A 351 21.28 -7.97 -13.19
N LEU A 352 19.99 -7.62 -13.14
CA LEU A 352 18.89 -8.56 -13.36
C LEU A 352 19.01 -9.27 -14.72
N MET A 353 19.44 -8.55 -15.76
CA MET A 353 19.59 -9.11 -17.12
C MET A 353 20.71 -10.17 -17.23
N THR A 354 21.64 -10.20 -16.28
CA THR A 354 22.74 -11.17 -16.27
C THR A 354 22.35 -12.54 -15.72
N PHE A 355 21.25 -12.64 -14.96
CA PHE A 355 20.82 -13.89 -14.35
C PHE A 355 20.32 -14.90 -15.39
N ASP A 356 20.58 -16.18 -15.15
CA ASP A 356 19.87 -17.27 -15.83
C ASP A 356 18.60 -17.58 -15.05
N PHE A 357 17.44 -17.50 -15.71
CA PHE A 357 16.14 -17.79 -15.09
C PHE A 357 15.93 -19.29 -14.81
N ASN A 358 16.79 -20.16 -15.32
CA ASN A 358 16.81 -21.59 -15.00
C ASN A 358 17.62 -21.91 -13.72
N ASP A 359 18.48 -20.99 -13.28
CA ASP A 359 19.28 -21.20 -12.08
C ASP A 359 18.41 -21.05 -10.83
N LYS A 360 18.60 -21.94 -9.86
CA LYS A 360 18.03 -21.75 -8.53
C LYS A 360 18.63 -20.48 -7.94
N ALA A 361 17.81 -19.45 -7.71
CA ALA A 361 18.25 -18.21 -7.09
C ALA A 361 19.04 -18.51 -5.80
N PRO A 362 20.35 -18.25 -5.74
CA PRO A 362 21.10 -18.39 -4.50
C PRO A 362 20.57 -17.41 -3.46
N GLU A 363 20.34 -17.83 -2.21
CA GLU A 363 19.82 -16.95 -1.13
C GLU A 363 20.62 -15.65 -0.96
N LYS A 364 21.92 -15.67 -1.30
CA LYS A 364 22.82 -14.50 -1.22
C LYS A 364 22.66 -13.47 -2.36
N THR A 365 21.87 -13.77 -3.39
CA THR A 365 21.69 -12.84 -4.52
C THR A 365 20.84 -11.62 -4.16
N GLY A 366 19.91 -11.74 -3.23
CA GLY A 366 19.07 -10.62 -2.81
C GLY A 366 19.85 -9.48 -2.16
N GLU A 367 20.79 -9.80 -1.26
CA GLU A 367 21.63 -8.80 -0.57
C GLU A 367 22.59 -8.12 -1.55
N GLU A 368 23.25 -8.90 -2.42
CA GLU A 368 24.16 -8.36 -3.43
C GLU A 368 23.44 -7.51 -4.48
N MET A 369 22.20 -7.89 -4.86
CA MET A 369 21.34 -7.05 -5.70
C MET A 369 20.91 -5.77 -4.99
N GLY A 370 20.54 -5.85 -3.71
CA GLY A 370 20.17 -4.69 -2.90
C GLY A 370 21.29 -3.66 -2.81
N LYS A 371 22.55 -4.11 -2.68
CA LYS A 371 23.73 -3.23 -2.69
C LYS A 371 23.87 -2.41 -3.98
N LYS A 372 23.37 -2.91 -5.13
CA LYS A 372 23.42 -2.19 -6.42
C LYS A 372 22.52 -0.96 -6.49
N LEU A 373 21.55 -0.84 -5.59
CA LEU A 373 20.73 0.37 -5.48
C LEU A 373 21.54 1.58 -4.96
N PHE A 374 22.67 1.34 -4.29
CA PHE A 374 23.47 2.38 -3.66
C PHE A 374 24.71 2.66 -4.52
N ARG A 375 24.65 3.74 -5.31
CA ARG A 375 25.77 4.17 -6.16
C ARG A 375 27.01 4.39 -5.30
N ASP A 376 28.13 3.79 -5.72
CA ASP A 376 29.40 3.77 -4.99
C ASP A 376 29.32 3.22 -3.55
N GLY A 377 28.25 2.48 -3.24
CA GLY A 377 27.94 1.98 -1.90
C GLY A 377 27.43 3.05 -0.93
N LEU A 378 27.03 4.23 -1.42
CA LEU A 378 26.53 5.32 -0.58
C LEU A 378 25.01 5.25 -0.37
N LEU A 379 24.60 5.22 0.89
CA LEU A 379 23.22 5.36 1.33
C LEU A 379 23.03 6.77 1.88
N THR A 380 22.00 7.46 1.38
CA THR A 380 21.50 8.71 1.97
C THR A 380 20.11 8.46 2.55
N VAL A 381 19.90 8.88 3.78
CA VAL A 381 18.58 8.89 4.44
C VAL A 381 18.28 10.33 4.84
N GLU A 382 17.20 10.88 4.33
CA GLU A 382 16.69 12.19 4.72
C GLU A 382 15.50 12.02 5.65
N PHE A 383 15.42 12.90 6.64
CA PHE A 383 14.26 13.10 7.49
C PHE A 383 13.76 14.53 7.24
N PRO A 384 12.97 14.77 6.19
CA PRO A 384 12.49 16.12 5.85
C PRO A 384 11.71 16.77 6.98
N LYS A 385 11.02 15.96 7.80
CA LYS A 385 10.27 16.42 8.96
C LYS A 385 10.03 15.28 9.94
N ILE A 386 10.30 15.53 11.22
CA ILE A 386 9.80 14.77 12.35
C ILE A 386 9.28 15.81 13.33
N SER A 387 7.97 15.87 13.56
CA SER A 387 7.39 16.80 14.53
C SER A 387 6.50 16.08 15.52
N ALA A 388 6.58 16.48 16.78
CA ALA A 388 5.69 16.02 17.82
C ALA A 388 5.28 17.20 18.70
N LYS A 389 3.98 17.28 18.98
CA LYS A 389 3.40 18.34 19.81
C LYS A 389 2.49 17.75 20.87
N SER A 390 2.53 18.31 22.07
CA SER A 390 1.63 17.99 23.19
C SER A 390 1.19 19.26 23.92
N GLY A 391 0.56 19.08 25.09
CA GLY A 391 0.25 20.19 25.99
C GLY A 391 1.50 20.86 26.60
N VAL A 392 2.67 20.20 26.59
CA VAL A 392 3.88 20.68 27.28
C VAL A 392 5.14 20.72 26.43
N TYR A 393 5.14 20.16 25.22
CA TYR A 393 6.26 20.28 24.28
C TYR A 393 5.78 20.50 22.84
N ASP A 394 6.66 21.07 22.02
CA ASP A 394 6.47 21.25 20.58
C ASP A 394 7.87 21.24 19.95
N VAL A 395 8.17 20.16 19.22
CA VAL A 395 9.50 19.85 18.70
C VAL A 395 9.41 19.51 17.23
N ASP A 396 10.29 20.12 16.43
CA ASP A 396 10.53 19.81 15.03
C ASP A 396 11.99 19.33 14.86
N VAL A 397 12.19 18.28 14.08
CA VAL A 397 13.50 17.77 13.70
C VAL A 397 13.56 17.60 12.18
N THR A 398 14.64 18.06 11.57
CA THR A 398 14.99 17.78 10.18
C THR A 398 16.40 17.23 10.14
N GLY A 399 16.69 16.28 9.26
CA GLY A 399 18.06 15.76 9.18
C GLY A 399 18.38 14.99 7.92
N LYS A 400 19.66 14.67 7.78
CA LYS A 400 20.26 13.88 6.71
C LYS A 400 21.36 13.01 7.30
N ILE A 401 21.31 11.72 7.00
CA ILE A 401 22.37 10.75 7.30
C ILE A 401 22.93 10.27 5.97
N GLU A 402 24.25 10.27 5.85
CA GLU A 402 24.97 9.69 4.72
C GLU A 402 25.93 8.65 5.25
N GLY A 403 25.92 7.44 4.72
CA GLY A 403 26.83 6.40 5.14
C GLY A 403 27.13 5.42 4.02
N ARG A 404 28.14 4.58 4.22
CA ARG A 404 28.40 3.48 3.29
C ARG A 404 27.68 2.20 3.71
N VAL A 405 27.18 1.44 2.74
CA VAL A 405 26.51 0.15 3.00
C VAL A 405 27.47 -1.01 3.25
N ASP A 406 28.77 -0.81 2.99
CA ASP A 406 29.83 -1.80 3.17
C ASP A 406 30.60 -1.65 4.50
N THR A 407 30.31 -0.62 5.31
CA THR A 407 30.95 -0.40 6.62
C THR A 407 30.05 0.40 7.56
N GLU A 408 30.06 0.02 8.84
CA GLU A 408 29.30 0.72 9.90
C GLU A 408 30.00 1.98 10.42
N LYS A 409 31.28 2.19 10.06
CA LYS A 409 32.13 3.23 10.64
C LYS A 409 32.28 4.49 9.78
N ASP A 410 31.75 4.47 8.56
CA ASP A 410 31.85 5.60 7.63
C ASP A 410 30.45 6.20 7.41
N TYR A 411 30.08 7.15 8.29
CA TYR A 411 28.84 7.90 8.18
C TYR A 411 29.01 9.35 8.64
N SER A 412 28.17 10.22 8.12
CA SER A 412 27.98 11.60 8.58
C SER A 412 26.50 11.87 8.82
N MET A 413 26.22 12.81 9.72
CA MET A 413 24.86 13.24 10.02
C MET A 413 24.82 14.75 10.14
N GLU A 414 23.78 15.35 9.55
CA GLU A 414 23.39 16.74 9.79
C GLU A 414 21.95 16.73 10.29
N ALA A 415 21.68 17.38 11.41
CA ALA A 415 20.33 17.49 11.95
C ALA A 415 20.08 18.87 12.57
N THR A 416 18.89 19.41 12.38
CA THR A 416 18.41 20.59 13.07
C THR A 416 17.24 20.19 13.97
N ILE A 417 17.35 20.50 15.26
CA ILE A 417 16.27 20.35 16.23
C ILE A 417 15.78 21.74 16.60
N LEU A 418 14.47 21.96 16.55
CA LEU A 418 13.81 23.17 17.00
C LEU A 418 12.80 22.80 18.09
N ALA A 419 12.84 23.50 19.21
CA ALA A 419 11.86 23.35 20.29
C ALA A 419 11.23 24.69 20.65
N ARG A 420 9.89 24.73 20.65
CA ARG A 420 9.12 25.86 21.19
C ARG A 420 8.86 25.64 22.66
N ASP A 421 8.87 26.73 23.44
CA ASP A 421 8.55 26.74 24.87
C ASP A 421 9.29 25.69 25.70
N LEU A 422 10.59 25.43 25.42
CA LEU A 422 11.36 24.39 26.13
C LEU A 422 11.34 24.54 27.66
N ASP A 423 11.25 25.77 28.17
CA ASP A 423 11.10 26.03 29.61
C ASP A 423 9.81 25.45 30.20
N LYS A 424 8.72 25.47 29.42
CA LYS A 424 7.46 24.84 29.79
C LYS A 424 7.63 23.31 29.87
N THR A 425 8.36 22.71 28.94
CA THR A 425 8.71 21.28 28.98
C THR A 425 9.51 20.95 30.24
N ILE A 426 10.55 21.73 30.55
CA ILE A 426 11.40 21.53 31.73
C ILE A 426 10.55 21.62 33.00
N ALA A 427 9.72 22.65 33.13
CA ALA A 427 8.85 22.84 34.29
C ALA A 427 7.86 21.67 34.46
N ALA A 428 7.28 21.17 33.37
CA ALA A 428 6.38 20.02 33.41
C ALA A 428 7.09 18.74 33.87
N VAL A 429 8.31 18.48 33.40
CA VAL A 429 9.12 17.32 33.84
C VAL A 429 9.52 17.46 35.31
N GLN A 430 9.87 18.66 35.77
CA GLN A 430 10.17 18.93 37.18
C GLN A 430 8.95 18.71 38.08
N GLU A 431 7.75 19.06 37.61
CA GLU A 431 6.52 18.78 38.35
C GLU A 431 6.27 17.27 38.47
N LEU A 432 6.44 16.53 37.37
CA LEU A 432 6.36 15.06 37.39
C LEU A 432 7.40 14.44 38.33
N ALA A 433 8.60 15.01 38.38
CA ALA A 433 9.70 14.51 39.20
C ALA A 433 9.42 14.55 40.72
N LYS A 434 8.41 15.31 41.15
CA LYS A 434 7.93 15.30 42.55
C LYS A 434 7.25 13.98 42.91
N THR A 435 6.65 13.31 41.92
CA THR A 435 5.95 12.03 42.08
C THR A 435 6.74 10.84 41.52
N ASP A 436 7.69 11.11 40.62
CA ASP A 436 8.56 10.11 40.00
C ASP A 436 10.03 10.60 40.05
N PRO A 437 10.78 10.25 41.11
CA PRO A 437 12.11 10.80 41.36
C PRO A 437 13.14 10.56 40.25
N ASP A 438 12.96 9.53 39.42
CA ASP A 438 13.87 9.21 38.30
C ASP A 438 13.86 10.31 37.23
N LEU A 439 12.76 11.07 37.12
CA LEU A 439 12.63 12.20 36.19
C LEU A 439 13.44 13.43 36.61
N ASN A 440 14.02 13.48 37.82
CA ASN A 440 14.95 14.54 38.18
C ASN A 440 16.18 14.53 37.26
N GLN A 441 16.73 13.35 36.95
CA GLN A 441 17.87 13.22 36.05
C GLN A 441 17.51 13.65 34.63
N VAL A 442 16.30 13.35 34.18
CA VAL A 442 15.77 13.78 32.88
C VAL A 442 15.67 15.31 32.83
N SER A 443 15.10 15.95 33.85
CA SER A 443 15.01 17.41 33.91
C SER A 443 16.40 18.07 33.87
N PHE A 444 17.35 17.59 34.68
CA PHE A 444 18.72 18.11 34.64
C PHE A 444 19.37 17.91 33.28
N GLY A 445 19.15 16.76 32.64
CA GLY A 445 19.60 16.48 31.28
C GLY A 445 19.07 17.51 30.27
N ILE A 446 17.76 17.78 30.27
CA ILE A 446 17.15 18.77 29.37
C ILE A 446 17.71 20.18 29.63
N MET A 447 17.92 20.56 30.90
CA MET A 447 18.55 21.84 31.24
C MET A 447 19.99 21.95 30.72
N MET A 448 20.78 20.88 30.80
CA MET A 448 22.12 20.84 30.22
C MET A 448 22.08 20.98 28.69
N VAL A 449 21.18 20.25 28.02
CA VAL A 449 20.99 20.34 26.56
C VAL A 449 20.55 21.75 26.13
N LYS A 450 19.65 22.39 26.90
CA LYS A 450 19.26 23.80 26.68
C LYS A 450 20.45 24.74 26.69
N GLY A 451 21.48 24.48 27.50
CA GLY A 451 22.70 25.28 27.56
C GLY A 451 23.46 25.37 26.23
N PHE A 452 23.28 24.38 25.33
CA PHE A 452 23.88 24.38 24.00
C PHE A 452 22.99 25.00 22.91
N ALA A 453 21.75 25.36 23.24
CA ALA A 453 20.79 25.89 22.27
C ALA A 453 21.15 27.32 21.84
N LYS A 454 20.95 27.63 20.56
CA LYS A 454 20.74 29.00 20.10
C LYS A 454 19.27 29.37 20.26
N THR A 455 18.97 30.65 20.46
CA THR A 455 17.60 31.16 20.44
C THR A 455 17.34 31.81 19.09
N ASP A 456 16.39 31.28 18.33
CA ASP A 456 15.95 31.86 17.06
C ASP A 456 15.18 33.18 17.31
N PRO A 457 15.04 34.06 16.29
CA PRO A 457 14.33 35.34 16.44
C PRO A 457 12.87 35.22 16.92
N ASP A 458 12.25 34.08 16.70
CA ASP A 458 10.89 33.76 17.15
C ASP A 458 10.84 33.09 18.54
N GLY A 459 11.97 33.02 19.24
CA GLY A 459 12.09 32.50 20.61
C GLY A 459 12.33 30.99 20.71
N ARG A 460 12.43 30.26 19.58
CA ARG A 460 12.67 28.81 19.59
C ARG A 460 14.09 28.47 20.03
N SER A 461 14.24 27.38 20.77
CA SER A 461 15.55 26.77 21.03
C SER A 461 15.98 25.93 19.83
N ARG A 462 17.18 26.18 19.31
CA ARG A 462 17.72 25.56 18.10
C ARG A 462 19.05 24.86 18.38
N TRP A 463 19.17 23.64 17.86
CA TRP A 463 20.42 22.89 17.81
C TRP A 463 20.68 22.42 16.38
N ASP A 464 21.76 22.92 15.78
CA ASP A 464 22.31 22.36 14.55
C ASP A 464 23.40 21.36 14.93
N ILE A 465 23.15 20.07 14.73
CA ILE A 465 24.02 18.96 15.09
C ILE A 465 24.70 18.45 13.83
N SER A 466 26.02 18.37 13.85
CA SER A 466 26.83 17.78 12.79
C SER A 466 27.71 16.68 13.36
N ILE A 467 27.70 15.52 12.72
CA ILE A 467 28.58 14.39 12.98
C ILE A 467 29.41 14.14 11.72
N GLY A 468 30.74 14.26 11.85
CA GLY A 468 31.70 13.97 10.79
C GLY A 468 31.99 12.48 10.65
N ARG A 469 32.51 12.08 9.49
CA ARG A 469 32.96 10.70 9.20
C ARG A 469 34.15 10.26 10.05
N ASP A 470 34.86 11.21 10.63
CA ASP A 470 35.92 11.00 11.61
C ASP A 470 35.38 10.85 13.05
N GLY A 471 34.05 10.82 13.23
CA GLY A 471 33.41 10.69 14.53
C GLY A 471 33.39 11.96 15.37
N ALA A 472 33.85 13.10 14.82
CA ALA A 472 33.73 14.41 15.47
C ALA A 472 32.26 14.84 15.56
N ILE A 473 31.88 15.46 16.68
CA ILE A 473 30.52 15.94 16.92
C ILE A 473 30.56 17.43 17.23
N SER A 474 29.76 18.21 16.52
CA SER A 474 29.55 19.61 16.83
C SER A 474 28.07 19.96 16.99
N VAL A 475 27.81 20.93 17.86
CA VAL A 475 26.48 21.49 18.09
C VAL A 475 26.58 22.99 17.93
N ASN A 476 25.79 23.56 17.02
CA ASN A 476 25.76 25.00 16.72
C ASN A 476 27.14 25.57 16.31
N GLY A 477 28.03 24.71 15.78
CA GLY A 477 29.42 25.02 15.41
C GLY A 477 30.44 24.87 16.54
N GLN A 478 30.02 24.49 17.75
CA GLN A 478 30.92 24.19 18.88
C GLN A 478 31.25 22.69 18.91
N VAL A 479 32.53 22.34 18.96
CA VAL A 479 32.98 20.95 19.06
C VAL A 479 32.65 20.41 20.45
N VAL A 480 31.88 19.33 20.49
CA VAL A 480 31.49 18.61 21.73
C VAL A 480 32.30 17.32 21.87
N LYS A 481 32.69 16.71 20.75
CA LYS A 481 33.59 15.56 20.68
C LYS A 481 34.57 15.78 19.54
N GLU A 482 35.86 15.67 19.83
CA GLU A 482 36.93 15.69 18.81
C GLU A 482 36.88 14.43 17.92
N ALA A 483 37.54 14.51 16.77
CA ALA A 483 37.70 13.37 15.87
C ALA A 483 38.29 12.15 16.59
N ASP A 484 37.84 10.95 16.22
CA ASP A 484 38.39 9.72 16.74
C ASP A 484 39.86 9.58 16.32
N PRO A 485 40.75 9.08 17.19
CA PRO A 485 42.16 8.91 16.85
C PRO A 485 42.31 8.04 15.60
N GLN A 486 43.10 8.50 14.61
CA GLN A 486 43.43 7.65 13.46
C GLN A 486 44.19 6.40 13.93
N PRO A 487 43.89 5.22 13.35
CA PRO A 487 44.50 3.96 13.75
C PRO A 487 46.02 3.90 13.52
#